data_AF-A0A965Q4W6-F1
#
_entry.id   AF-A0A965Q4W6-F1
#
_cell.length_a   1.000
_cell.length_b   1.000
_cell.length_c   1.000
_cell.angle_alpha   90.00
_cell.angle_beta   90.00
_cell.angle_gamma   90.00
#
_symmetry.space_group_name_H-M   'P 1'
#
loop_
_entity.id
_entity.type
_entity.pdbx_description
1 polymer ?
#
loop_
_entity_poly.entity_id
_entity_poly.type
_entity_poly.pdbx_seq_one_letter_code
_entity_poly.pdbx_strand_id
1 'polypeptide(L)'
;MGAAVSEMERSEDDILKGSKVLIIDDEPGICLELEKLFMEVGSEVSSLHSAERLFEALENSPDLVLLDIWIPGRDGMEVLQELQALKNPPCVIMMSGHATIATAVKATQMGAYDFLEKPLDIEVTLERARAALSAQRRGEDEGESHPVMSPEESSGHDIDGADIGVRDAGGAALHLNVQKSIFGKQPWAGALVQQRTIQHSIILYGTGLHSGKKSGMSLEPLPPSSGIHFVGVSGGAAVPAHVNFVDSTGFATTLKSGGSSVQTIEHLMSALHALGISNLLVKCNEEVPILDGSSLDFLKAINEVGVCDQSGEWYAIRPTEKITYDNGREEISIEPAETLTVDYYLSYPEPLGEQELVYTHDSIEHYEEEIAPARTFGFVQDVGFLQAKGLAQGGRMDNFILYGKDGALNQSLRFQNEAVRHKILDAIGDLYLLGRPLQAKITARMTGHSDNIGLLELIRDGMRQG
;
A
#
# COMPACT_ATOMS: atom_id res chain seq x y z
N MET A 1 -51.90 -1.81 3.69
CA MET A 1 -52.14 -0.82 4.77
C MET A 1 -51.50 -1.37 6.03
N GLY A 2 -50.42 -0.84 6.58
CA GLY A 2 -49.64 0.35 6.28
C GLY A 2 -48.61 0.50 7.42
N ALA A 3 -47.42 0.99 7.07
CA ALA A 3 -46.42 1.61 7.94
C ALA A 3 -45.94 0.84 9.18
N ALA A 4 -44.82 0.12 9.01
CA ALA A 4 -43.86 -0.14 10.09
C ALA A 4 -42.45 -0.24 9.49
N VAL A 5 -42.03 0.84 8.82
CA VAL A 5 -40.61 1.17 8.59
C VAL A 5 -40.52 2.65 8.91
N SER A 6 -40.32 2.98 10.19
CA SER A 6 -40.13 4.36 10.64
C SER A 6 -38.78 4.46 11.34
N GLU A 7 -37.89 5.18 10.68
CA GLU A 7 -37.01 6.18 11.30
C GLU A 7 -35.90 5.62 12.19
N MET A 8 -34.95 4.93 11.55
CA MET A 8 -33.57 4.89 12.03
C MET A 8 -32.87 6.15 11.46
N GLU A 9 -32.78 7.16 12.32
CA GLU A 9 -31.82 8.28 12.32
C GLU A 9 -31.56 9.02 10.98
N ARG A 10 -32.39 10.05 10.73
CA ARG A 10 -32.00 11.19 9.90
C ARG A 10 -30.92 11.98 10.65
N SER A 11 -29.66 11.95 10.20
CA SER A 11 -28.67 12.93 10.67
C SER A 11 -28.99 14.29 10.01
N GLU A 12 -29.19 15.31 10.84
CA GLU A 12 -29.44 16.70 10.41
C GLU A 12 -28.18 17.45 9.98
N ASP A 13 -27.05 16.77 9.76
CA ASP A 13 -25.77 17.38 9.36
C ASP A 13 -25.11 16.65 8.16
N ASP A 14 -25.84 16.34 7.08
CA ASP A 14 -25.14 16.07 5.81
C ASP A 14 -24.63 17.41 5.26
N ILE A 15 -23.34 17.65 5.40
CA ILE A 15 -22.63 18.87 4.99
C ILE A 15 -22.85 19.22 3.50
N LEU A 16 -23.21 18.24 2.68
CA LEU A 16 -23.53 18.41 1.28
C LEU A 16 -24.89 19.08 1.04
N LYS A 17 -25.83 18.97 1.98
CA LYS A 17 -27.17 19.52 1.85
C LYS A 17 -27.13 21.04 1.88
N GLY A 18 -27.60 21.67 0.80
CA GLY A 18 -27.57 23.12 0.61
C GLY A 18 -26.19 23.68 0.23
N SER A 19 -25.18 22.83 0.03
CA SER A 19 -23.90 23.26 -0.54
C SER A 19 -24.04 23.56 -2.04
N LYS A 20 -23.25 24.50 -2.54
CA LYS A 20 -23.20 24.86 -3.96
C LYS A 20 -22.05 24.16 -4.65
N VAL A 21 -22.37 23.24 -5.55
CA VAL A 21 -21.40 22.43 -6.30
C VAL A 21 -21.36 22.89 -7.76
N LEU A 22 -20.17 23.21 -8.25
CA LEU A 22 -19.92 23.52 -9.65
C LEU A 22 -19.14 22.37 -10.28
N ILE A 23 -19.67 21.78 -11.35
CA ILE A 23 -19.02 20.71 -12.11
C ILE A 23 -18.50 21.28 -13.42
N ILE A 24 -17.25 21.02 -13.76
CA ILE A 24 -16.63 21.48 -15.01
C ILE A 24 -16.03 20.26 -15.71
N ASP A 25 -16.71 19.77 -16.74
CA ASP A 25 -16.34 18.56 -17.47
C ASP A 25 -16.89 18.63 -18.90
N ASP A 26 -16.06 18.33 -19.89
CA ASP A 26 -16.46 18.39 -21.29
C ASP A 26 -17.31 17.21 -21.73
N GLU A 27 -17.35 16.14 -20.93
CA GLU A 27 -18.18 14.97 -21.15
C GLU A 27 -19.58 15.18 -20.54
N PRO A 28 -20.64 15.41 -21.34
CA PRO A 28 -21.97 15.72 -20.80
C PRO A 28 -22.57 14.58 -19.98
N GLY A 29 -22.16 13.34 -20.27
CA GLY A 29 -22.56 12.16 -19.51
C GLY A 29 -22.09 12.23 -18.05
N ILE A 30 -20.82 12.61 -17.83
CA ILE A 30 -20.24 12.73 -16.49
C ILE A 30 -20.88 13.89 -15.73
N CYS A 31 -21.08 15.04 -16.38
CA CYS A 31 -21.84 16.15 -15.77
C CYS A 31 -23.23 15.70 -15.32
N LEU A 32 -23.98 15.00 -16.18
CA LEU A 32 -25.34 14.55 -15.85
C LEU A 32 -25.37 13.51 -14.71
N GLU A 33 -24.37 12.65 -14.62
CA GLU A 33 -24.24 11.67 -13.54
C GLU A 33 -23.94 12.36 -12.21
N LEU A 34 -22.96 13.28 -12.20
CA LEU A 34 -22.60 14.06 -11.02
C LEU A 34 -23.73 15.01 -10.59
N GLU A 35 -24.42 15.66 -11.53
CA GLU A 35 -25.58 16.50 -11.21
C GLU A 35 -26.65 15.71 -10.46
N LYS A 36 -27.01 14.53 -10.96
CA LYS A 36 -27.98 13.66 -10.29
C LYS A 36 -27.49 13.26 -8.90
N LEU A 37 -26.23 12.84 -8.81
CA LEU A 37 -25.62 12.41 -7.56
C LEU A 37 -25.68 13.50 -6.48
N PHE A 38 -25.25 14.72 -6.80
CA PHE A 38 -25.22 15.82 -5.84
C PHE A 38 -26.62 16.41 -5.56
N MET A 39 -27.54 16.39 -6.52
CA MET A 39 -28.93 16.78 -6.28
C MET A 39 -29.67 15.80 -5.36
N GLU A 40 -29.39 14.48 -5.45
CA GLU A 40 -30.00 13.46 -4.60
C GLU A 40 -29.63 13.64 -3.11
N VAL A 41 -28.41 14.11 -2.82
CA VAL A 41 -27.95 14.45 -1.47
C VAL A 41 -28.31 15.89 -1.05
N GLY A 42 -29.02 16.62 -1.92
CA GLY A 42 -29.61 17.94 -1.60
C GLY A 42 -28.68 19.13 -1.81
N SER A 43 -27.64 19.02 -2.63
CA SER A 43 -26.79 20.15 -3.05
C SER A 43 -27.44 20.97 -4.16
N GLU A 44 -27.11 22.26 -4.24
CA GLU A 44 -27.39 23.11 -5.39
C GLU A 44 -26.28 22.91 -6.44
N VAL A 45 -26.61 22.35 -7.60
CA VAL A 45 -25.62 21.94 -8.60
C VAL A 45 -25.72 22.76 -9.87
N SER A 46 -24.59 23.15 -10.42
CA SER A 46 -24.46 23.72 -11.76
C SER A 46 -23.32 23.06 -12.51
N SER A 47 -23.41 22.96 -13.84
CA SER A 47 -22.36 22.38 -14.68
C SER A 47 -21.95 23.29 -15.83
N LEU A 48 -20.69 23.17 -16.23
CA LEU A 48 -20.10 23.78 -17.40
C LEU A 48 -19.40 22.71 -18.23
N HIS A 49 -19.60 22.75 -19.54
CA HIS A 49 -18.91 21.88 -20.49
C HIS A 49 -17.68 22.51 -21.13
N SER A 50 -17.37 23.75 -20.75
CA SER A 50 -16.18 24.50 -21.16
C SER A 50 -15.87 25.61 -20.16
N ALA A 51 -14.64 26.11 -20.18
CA ALA A 51 -14.21 27.19 -19.28
C ALA A 51 -14.68 28.61 -19.71
N GLU A 52 -15.45 28.74 -20.79
CA GLU A 52 -15.83 30.04 -21.38
C GLU A 52 -16.70 30.89 -20.45
N ARG A 53 -17.53 30.24 -19.62
CA ARG A 53 -18.46 30.89 -18.68
C ARG A 53 -18.04 30.72 -17.22
N LEU A 54 -16.77 30.40 -16.98
CA LEU A 54 -16.24 30.19 -15.64
C LEU A 54 -16.52 31.38 -14.71
N PHE A 55 -16.26 32.61 -15.16
CA PHE A 55 -16.48 33.81 -14.35
C PHE A 55 -17.96 34.05 -14.00
N GLU A 56 -18.89 33.77 -14.92
CA GLU A 56 -20.33 33.86 -14.65
C GLU A 56 -20.76 32.82 -13.60
N ALA A 57 -20.24 31.60 -13.68
CA ALA A 57 -20.53 30.56 -12.70
C ALA A 57 -19.97 30.88 -11.31
N LEU A 58 -18.80 31.54 -11.24
CA LEU A 58 -18.18 31.96 -9.99
C LEU A 58 -18.94 33.08 -9.25
N GLU A 59 -19.77 33.87 -9.95
CA GLU A 59 -20.65 34.86 -9.30
C GLU A 59 -21.62 34.20 -8.30
N ASN A 60 -21.97 32.93 -8.53
CA ASN A 60 -22.84 32.17 -7.63
C ASN A 60 -22.14 31.72 -6.34
N SER A 61 -20.83 31.94 -6.22
CA SER A 61 -19.98 31.58 -5.06
C SER A 61 -20.11 30.09 -4.71
N PRO A 62 -19.60 29.18 -5.56
CA PRO A 62 -19.63 27.75 -5.26
C PRO A 62 -18.80 27.42 -4.01
N ASP A 63 -19.23 26.43 -3.23
CA ASP A 63 -18.48 25.91 -2.08
C ASP A 63 -17.46 24.86 -2.54
N LEU A 64 -17.86 24.02 -3.51
CA LEU A 64 -17.06 22.95 -4.10
C LEU A 64 -17.05 23.06 -5.63
N VAL A 65 -15.87 22.88 -6.23
CA VAL A 65 -15.69 22.74 -7.67
C VAL A 65 -15.12 21.37 -7.99
N LEU A 66 -15.82 20.60 -8.83
CA LEU A 66 -15.30 19.39 -9.46
C LEU A 66 -14.77 19.76 -10.85
N LEU A 67 -13.47 19.64 -11.07
CA LEU A 67 -12.79 20.20 -12.23
C LEU A 67 -12.04 19.14 -13.04
N ASP A 68 -12.50 18.86 -14.26
CA ASP A 68 -11.77 18.01 -15.20
C ASP A 68 -10.45 18.67 -15.66
N ILE A 69 -9.42 17.86 -15.88
CA ILE A 69 -8.10 18.33 -16.32
C ILE A 69 -8.09 18.70 -17.80
N TRP A 70 -8.88 18.02 -18.64
CA TRP A 70 -8.83 18.14 -20.09
C TRP A 70 -10.09 18.81 -20.61
N ILE A 71 -10.19 20.13 -20.41
CA ILE A 71 -11.32 20.91 -20.93
C ILE A 71 -10.97 21.48 -22.32
N PRO A 72 -11.84 21.36 -23.33
CA PRO A 72 -11.62 21.95 -24.64
C PRO A 72 -11.33 23.45 -24.55
N GLY A 73 -10.15 23.85 -25.05
CA GLY A 73 -9.71 25.24 -25.12
C GLY A 73 -8.87 25.74 -23.95
N ARG A 74 -8.83 25.06 -22.79
CA ARG A 74 -8.02 25.44 -21.61
C ARG A 74 -7.59 24.23 -20.79
N ASP A 75 -6.35 24.20 -20.31
CA ASP A 75 -5.89 23.18 -19.36
C ASP A 75 -6.58 23.39 -18.00
N GLY A 76 -7.20 22.35 -17.43
CA GLY A 76 -7.87 22.42 -16.12
C GLY A 76 -6.93 22.88 -15.00
N MET A 77 -5.62 22.70 -15.17
CA MET A 77 -4.61 23.26 -14.26
C MET A 77 -4.55 24.80 -14.31
N GLU A 78 -4.74 25.42 -15.47
CA GLU A 78 -4.82 26.89 -15.58
C GLU A 78 -6.08 27.41 -14.89
N VAL A 79 -7.20 26.68 -15.03
CA VAL A 79 -8.46 26.99 -14.35
C VAL A 79 -8.29 26.91 -12.84
N LEU A 80 -7.63 25.87 -12.33
CA LEU A 80 -7.31 25.74 -10.90
C LEU A 80 -6.49 26.95 -10.40
N GLN A 81 -5.48 27.38 -11.14
CA GLN A 81 -4.68 28.55 -10.75
C GLN A 81 -5.51 29.83 -10.64
N GLU A 82 -6.49 30.01 -11.52
CA GLU A 82 -7.41 31.15 -11.48
C GLU A 82 -8.37 31.08 -10.28
N LEU A 83 -8.92 29.89 -10.00
CA LEU A 83 -9.78 29.67 -8.84
C LEU A 83 -9.05 29.97 -7.53
N GLN A 84 -7.79 29.58 -7.43
CA GLN A 84 -6.97 29.76 -6.24
C GLN A 84 -6.45 31.20 -6.08
N ALA A 85 -6.52 32.01 -7.14
CA ALA A 85 -6.22 33.45 -7.08
C ALA A 85 -7.41 34.30 -6.59
N LEU A 86 -8.59 33.69 -6.38
CA LEU A 86 -9.77 34.38 -5.85
C LEU A 86 -9.56 34.77 -4.39
N LYS A 87 -10.24 35.84 -3.96
CA LYS A 87 -10.16 36.32 -2.57
C LYS A 87 -10.64 35.25 -1.58
N ASN A 88 -11.69 34.51 -1.95
CA ASN A 88 -12.24 33.37 -1.22
C ASN A 88 -12.30 32.20 -2.20
N PRO A 89 -11.24 31.39 -2.32
CA PRO A 89 -11.22 30.28 -3.26
C PRO A 89 -12.21 29.18 -2.81
N PRO A 90 -12.98 28.58 -3.73
CA PRO A 90 -13.77 27.40 -3.42
C PRO A 90 -12.86 26.20 -3.16
N CYS A 91 -13.38 25.17 -2.50
CA CYS A 91 -12.68 23.90 -2.46
C CYS A 91 -12.67 23.28 -3.87
N VAL A 92 -11.52 22.79 -4.35
CA VAL A 92 -11.42 22.23 -5.71
C VAL A 92 -10.97 20.78 -5.64
N ILE A 93 -11.76 19.87 -6.23
CA ILE A 93 -11.37 18.48 -6.47
C ILE A 93 -11.14 18.31 -7.97
N MET A 94 -9.96 17.88 -8.36
CA MET A 94 -9.65 17.62 -9.76
C MET A 94 -10.21 16.26 -10.22
N MET A 95 -10.61 16.13 -11.48
CA MET A 95 -11.05 14.88 -12.11
C MET A 95 -10.16 14.56 -13.31
N SER A 96 -9.81 13.30 -13.52
CA SER A 96 -9.05 12.88 -14.71
C SER A 96 -9.30 11.43 -15.10
N GLY A 97 -9.41 11.17 -16.39
CA GLY A 97 -9.42 9.81 -16.93
C GLY A 97 -8.04 9.14 -17.01
N HIS A 98 -6.93 9.90 -16.90
CA HIS A 98 -5.55 9.40 -16.93
C HIS A 98 -4.73 10.06 -15.82
N ALA A 99 -5.01 9.69 -14.58
CA ALA A 99 -4.28 10.22 -13.43
C ALA A 99 -2.82 9.75 -13.44
N THR A 100 -1.88 10.67 -13.22
CA THR A 100 -0.49 10.36 -12.90
C THR A 100 -0.13 11.07 -11.59
N ILE A 101 0.87 10.56 -10.85
CA ILE A 101 1.40 11.28 -9.67
C ILE A 101 1.74 12.72 -10.03
N ALA A 102 2.36 12.98 -11.19
CA ALA A 102 2.78 14.33 -11.58
C ALA A 102 1.60 15.30 -11.62
N THR A 103 0.50 14.88 -12.25
CA THR A 103 -0.66 15.73 -12.43
C THR A 103 -1.38 15.97 -11.10
N ALA A 104 -1.54 14.93 -10.28
CA ALA A 104 -2.14 15.05 -8.96
C ALA A 104 -1.30 15.92 -8.02
N VAL A 105 0.03 15.72 -8.01
CA VAL A 105 0.97 16.51 -7.20
C VAL A 105 1.00 17.97 -7.64
N LYS A 106 1.05 18.22 -8.95
CA LYS A 106 1.01 19.57 -9.49
C LYS A 106 -0.31 20.25 -9.12
N ALA A 107 -1.44 19.53 -9.16
CA ALA A 107 -2.73 20.07 -8.76
C ALA A 107 -2.80 20.41 -7.27
N THR A 108 -2.35 19.50 -6.40
CA THR A 108 -2.29 19.75 -4.95
C THR A 108 -1.35 20.91 -4.62
N GLN A 109 -0.17 21.00 -5.25
CA GLN A 109 0.74 22.15 -5.09
C GLN A 109 0.12 23.48 -5.54
N MET A 110 -0.83 23.43 -6.47
CA MET A 110 -1.55 24.59 -6.97
C MET A 110 -2.78 24.93 -6.13
N GLY A 111 -3.10 24.15 -5.10
CA GLY A 111 -4.21 24.42 -4.16
C GLY A 111 -5.45 23.53 -4.34
N ALA A 112 -5.41 22.51 -5.19
CA ALA A 112 -6.49 21.52 -5.22
C ALA A 112 -6.52 20.74 -3.89
N TYR A 113 -7.73 20.53 -3.38
CA TYR A 113 -7.97 19.80 -2.13
C TYR A 113 -7.76 18.29 -2.30
N ASP A 114 -8.35 17.73 -3.35
CA ASP A 114 -8.24 16.30 -3.65
C ASP A 114 -8.31 16.05 -5.16
N PHE A 115 -8.23 14.78 -5.55
CA PHE A 115 -8.21 14.32 -6.92
C PHE A 115 -9.03 13.03 -7.06
N LEU A 116 -9.87 12.94 -8.10
CA LEU A 116 -10.67 11.77 -8.45
C LEU A 116 -10.27 11.23 -9.83
N GLU A 117 -10.07 9.92 -9.92
CA GLU A 117 -9.79 9.23 -11.19
C GLU A 117 -11.11 8.76 -11.81
N LYS A 118 -11.37 9.10 -13.09
CA LYS A 118 -12.52 8.59 -13.85
C LYS A 118 -12.24 7.14 -14.28
N PRO A 119 -13.23 6.23 -14.29
CA PRO A 119 -14.65 6.47 -14.00
C PRO A 119 -14.90 6.70 -12.51
N LEU A 120 -15.80 7.64 -12.19
CA LEU A 120 -16.05 8.09 -10.83
C LEU A 120 -16.89 7.06 -10.06
N ASP A 121 -16.40 6.65 -8.90
CA ASP A 121 -17.17 5.85 -7.96
C ASP A 121 -18.10 6.75 -7.13
N ILE A 122 -19.36 6.33 -6.97
CA ILE A 122 -20.41 7.11 -6.30
C ILE A 122 -20.06 7.37 -4.83
N GLU A 123 -19.67 6.34 -4.09
CA GLU A 123 -19.40 6.44 -2.66
C GLU A 123 -18.14 7.26 -2.42
N VAL A 124 -17.07 6.96 -3.17
CA VAL A 124 -15.80 7.70 -3.07
C VAL A 124 -15.99 9.17 -3.41
N THR A 125 -16.74 9.50 -4.46
CA THR A 125 -16.97 10.89 -4.88
C THR A 125 -17.69 11.68 -3.78
N LEU A 126 -18.75 11.11 -3.19
CA LEU A 126 -19.47 11.74 -2.09
C LEU A 126 -18.60 11.87 -0.83
N GLU A 127 -17.81 10.84 -0.50
CA GLU A 127 -16.90 10.87 0.65
C GLU A 127 -15.86 11.98 0.50
N ARG A 128 -15.22 12.12 -0.67
CA ARG A 128 -14.24 13.19 -0.93
C ARG A 128 -14.87 14.57 -0.91
N ALA A 129 -16.06 14.72 -1.47
CA ALA A 129 -16.80 15.98 -1.41
C ALA A 129 -17.17 16.38 0.03
N ARG A 130 -17.59 15.42 0.87
CA ARG A 130 -17.83 15.65 2.30
C ARG A 130 -16.55 16.05 3.03
N ALA A 131 -15.44 15.35 2.77
CA ALA A 131 -14.15 15.67 3.37
C ALA A 131 -13.68 17.08 2.98
N ALA A 132 -13.79 17.44 1.71
CA ALA A 132 -13.48 18.76 1.14
C ALA A 132 -14.24 19.90 1.83
N LEU A 133 -15.56 19.81 1.83
CA LEU A 133 -16.41 20.82 2.48
C LEU A 133 -16.19 20.85 3.99
N SER A 134 -15.96 19.67 4.60
CA SER A 134 -15.69 19.59 6.03
C SER A 134 -14.37 20.25 6.37
N ALA A 135 -13.31 20.05 5.60
CA ALA A 135 -12.02 20.68 5.83
C ALA A 135 -12.08 22.20 5.62
N GLN A 136 -12.89 22.67 4.66
CA GLN A 136 -13.13 24.09 4.47
C GLN A 136 -13.87 24.72 5.67
N ARG A 137 -14.82 24.00 6.28
CA ARG A 137 -15.50 24.42 7.52
C ARG A 137 -14.66 24.19 8.79
N ARG A 138 -13.81 23.16 8.82
CA ARG A 138 -12.91 22.81 9.94
C ARG A 138 -11.61 23.61 9.96
N GLY A 139 -11.27 24.30 8.86
CA GLY A 139 -10.39 25.46 8.92
C GLY A 139 -10.88 26.54 9.91
N GLU A 140 -12.12 26.41 10.39
CA GLU A 140 -12.70 27.18 11.48
C GLU A 140 -12.85 26.40 12.81
N ASP A 141 -12.72 25.05 12.87
CA ASP A 141 -12.81 24.24 14.11
C ASP A 141 -12.36 22.75 13.89
N GLU A 142 -11.35 22.26 14.64
CA GLU A 142 -10.82 20.87 14.58
C GLU A 142 -11.53 19.88 15.54
N GLY A 143 -11.57 18.56 15.19
CA GLY A 143 -11.53 17.45 16.18
C GLY A 143 -12.47 16.23 16.02
N GLU A 144 -11.86 15.05 15.75
CA GLU A 144 -12.15 13.70 16.31
C GLU A 144 -13.15 12.67 15.71
N SER A 145 -12.78 11.40 15.99
CA SER A 145 -12.98 10.05 15.40
C SER A 145 -14.12 9.19 16.01
N HIS A 146 -14.40 7.96 15.49
CA HIS A 146 -14.63 6.69 16.26
C HIS A 146 -15.01 5.42 15.40
N PRO A 147 -14.96 4.17 15.96
CA PRO A 147 -14.67 2.87 15.26
C PRO A 147 -15.82 1.81 15.25
N VAL A 148 -15.57 0.52 14.90
CA VAL A 148 -16.02 -0.77 15.58
C VAL A 148 -16.00 -2.10 14.72
N MET A 149 -15.38 -3.17 15.28
CA MET A 149 -15.64 -4.67 15.41
C MET A 149 -15.95 -5.72 14.28
N SER A 150 -15.55 -6.98 14.61
CA SER A 150 -15.41 -8.31 13.94
C SER A 150 -16.64 -9.26 13.94
N PRO A 151 -16.62 -10.48 13.29
CA PRO A 151 -16.33 -11.77 14.00
C PRO A 151 -15.87 -13.06 13.19
N GLU A 152 -15.16 -13.97 13.88
CA GLU A 152 -15.11 -15.48 14.01
C GLU A 152 -15.42 -16.55 12.91
N GLU A 153 -14.76 -17.71 13.10
CA GLU A 153 -14.35 -18.84 12.19
C GLU A 153 -15.22 -20.13 12.14
N SER A 154 -14.91 -21.09 11.22
CA SER A 154 -14.94 -22.55 11.51
C SER A 154 -14.11 -23.47 10.55
N SER A 155 -13.56 -24.55 11.13
CA SER A 155 -12.75 -25.73 10.67
C SER A 155 -13.22 -26.50 9.40
N GLY A 156 -12.47 -27.31 8.63
CA GLY A 156 -11.14 -27.96 8.73
C GLY A 156 -11.26 -29.46 8.33
N HIS A 157 -10.41 -30.02 7.42
CA HIS A 157 -10.03 -31.46 7.30
C HIS A 157 -8.94 -31.73 6.22
N ASP A 158 -7.99 -32.62 6.57
CA ASP A 158 -6.75 -32.96 5.86
C ASP A 158 -6.86 -34.09 4.80
N ILE A 159 -5.98 -34.06 3.79
CA ILE A 159 -5.52 -35.23 3.02
C ILE A 159 -4.06 -35.07 2.55
N ASP A 160 -3.31 -36.17 2.65
CA ASP A 160 -1.87 -36.32 2.43
C ASP A 160 -1.46 -36.37 0.94
N GLY A 161 -0.36 -35.68 0.61
CA GLY A 161 0.59 -35.97 -0.49
C GLY A 161 0.12 -35.94 -1.96
N ALA A 162 0.43 -34.85 -2.70
CA ALA A 162 0.50 -34.88 -4.17
C ALA A 162 1.31 -33.72 -4.80
N ASP A 163 1.80 -34.00 -6.00
CA ASP A 163 2.15 -33.08 -7.09
C ASP A 163 1.09 -31.95 -7.18
N ILE A 164 1.49 -30.69 -7.02
CA ILE A 164 0.53 -29.59 -6.86
C ILE A 164 0.08 -29.16 -8.26
N GLY A 165 -1.02 -29.74 -8.72
CA GLY A 165 -1.68 -29.35 -9.96
C GLY A 165 -2.28 -27.96 -9.85
N VAL A 166 -1.47 -26.94 -10.10
CA VAL A 166 -1.95 -25.56 -10.27
C VAL A 166 -2.57 -25.46 -11.66
N ARG A 167 -3.85 -25.07 -11.73
CA ARG A 167 -4.57 -24.91 -13.00
C ARG A 167 -4.43 -23.48 -13.50
N ASP A 168 -4.23 -23.30 -14.80
CA ASP A 168 -4.33 -21.97 -15.43
C ASP A 168 -5.80 -21.50 -15.52
N ALA A 169 -6.01 -20.27 -15.97
CA ALA A 169 -7.35 -19.70 -16.19
C ALA A 169 -8.21 -20.48 -17.22
N GLY A 170 -7.62 -21.45 -17.95
CA GLY A 170 -8.26 -22.36 -18.90
C GLY A 170 -8.39 -23.81 -18.42
N GLY A 171 -7.96 -24.13 -17.19
CA GLY A 171 -8.05 -25.47 -16.60
C GLY A 171 -6.92 -26.45 -16.94
N ALA A 172 -5.84 -26.02 -17.61
CA ALA A 172 -4.67 -26.88 -17.88
C ALA A 172 -3.72 -26.93 -16.68
N ALA A 173 -3.15 -28.10 -16.39
CA ALA A 173 -2.17 -28.28 -15.32
C ALA A 173 -0.83 -27.62 -15.68
N LEU A 174 -0.43 -26.58 -14.95
CA LEU A 174 0.92 -26.05 -14.99
C LEU A 174 1.81 -26.90 -14.08
N HIS A 175 2.83 -27.54 -14.66
CA HIS A 175 3.91 -28.14 -13.87
C HIS A 175 4.82 -27.03 -13.35
N LEU A 176 4.54 -26.57 -12.13
CA LEU A 176 5.33 -25.53 -11.48
C LEU A 176 6.57 -26.17 -10.83
N ASN A 177 7.76 -25.78 -11.27
CA ASN A 177 9.00 -26.23 -10.64
C ASN A 177 9.31 -25.36 -9.40
N VAL A 178 8.86 -25.81 -8.23
CA VAL A 178 9.05 -25.15 -6.92
C VAL A 178 10.35 -25.64 -6.29
N GLN A 179 11.29 -24.75 -5.97
CA GLN A 179 12.61 -25.12 -5.44
C GLN A 179 12.61 -25.33 -3.93
N LYS A 180 12.01 -26.43 -3.47
CA LYS A 180 11.91 -26.78 -2.04
C LYS A 180 13.27 -26.89 -1.32
N SER A 181 14.34 -27.22 -2.03
CA SER A 181 15.67 -27.43 -1.44
C SER A 181 16.30 -26.16 -0.85
N ILE A 182 15.96 -24.97 -1.36
CA ILE A 182 16.44 -23.69 -0.80
C ILE A 182 15.88 -23.46 0.60
N PHE A 183 14.63 -23.90 0.83
CA PHE A 183 13.98 -23.86 2.13
C PHE A 183 14.17 -25.18 2.88
N GLY A 184 15.31 -25.84 2.72
CA GLY A 184 15.60 -27.09 3.43
C GLY A 184 15.69 -26.93 4.95
N LYS A 185 15.71 -28.07 5.67
CA LYS A 185 15.88 -28.12 7.13
C LYS A 185 17.33 -27.86 7.55
N GLN A 186 17.85 -26.67 7.28
CA GLN A 186 19.11 -26.27 7.89
C GLN A 186 18.88 -26.07 9.40
N PRO A 187 19.72 -26.65 10.28
CA PRO A 187 19.59 -26.46 11.72
C PRO A 187 19.96 -25.03 12.06
N TRP A 188 19.00 -24.28 12.60
CA TRP A 188 19.23 -22.96 13.17
C TRP A 188 19.18 -23.04 14.69
N ALA A 189 19.85 -22.12 15.37
CA ALA A 189 19.88 -22.06 16.83
C ALA A 189 18.57 -21.56 17.47
N GLY A 190 17.59 -21.14 16.65
CA GLY A 190 16.29 -20.69 17.13
C GLY A 190 15.36 -21.83 17.54
N ALA A 191 14.22 -21.45 18.08
CA ALA A 191 13.15 -22.36 18.47
C ALA A 191 12.51 -23.04 17.26
N LEU A 192 11.89 -24.20 17.49
CA LEU A 192 11.00 -24.82 16.53
C LEU A 192 9.71 -24.00 16.43
N VAL A 193 9.31 -23.67 15.22
CA VAL A 193 8.10 -22.92 14.89
C VAL A 193 7.27 -23.75 13.93
N GLN A 194 5.96 -23.80 14.18
CA GLN A 194 5.04 -24.50 13.29
C GLN A 194 4.99 -23.82 11.92
N GLN A 195 4.92 -24.63 10.88
CA GLN A 195 4.69 -24.13 9.54
C GLN A 195 3.23 -23.72 9.38
N ARG A 196 3.00 -22.65 8.62
CA ARG A 196 1.68 -22.12 8.29
C ARG A 196 1.51 -21.84 6.81
N THR A 197 0.27 -21.88 6.36
CA THR A 197 -0.19 -21.39 5.05
C THR A 197 -1.56 -20.72 5.22
N ILE A 198 -2.15 -20.21 4.13
CA ILE A 198 -3.52 -19.65 4.15
C ILE A 198 -4.56 -20.77 4.01
N GLN A 199 -5.75 -20.62 4.58
CA GLN A 199 -6.78 -21.67 4.54
C GLN A 199 -7.52 -21.69 3.18
N HIS A 200 -7.79 -20.52 2.60
CA HIS A 200 -8.40 -20.39 1.27
C HIS A 200 -7.58 -19.49 0.36
N SER A 201 -7.64 -19.72 -0.96
CA SER A 201 -6.99 -18.83 -1.93
C SER A 201 -7.73 -17.51 -2.04
N ILE A 202 -6.98 -16.42 -2.22
CA ILE A 202 -7.52 -15.06 -2.39
C ILE A 202 -6.94 -14.39 -3.62
N ILE A 203 -7.71 -13.50 -4.23
CA ILE A 203 -7.26 -12.63 -5.33
C ILE A 203 -7.40 -11.18 -4.87
N LEU A 204 -6.31 -10.43 -5.02
CA LEU A 204 -6.23 -8.99 -4.77
C LEU A 204 -6.02 -8.26 -6.09
N TYR A 205 -6.70 -7.14 -6.25
CA TYR A 205 -6.54 -6.26 -7.40
C TYR A 205 -6.00 -4.91 -6.94
N GLY A 206 -5.10 -4.34 -7.71
CA GLY A 206 -4.60 -3.00 -7.47
C GLY A 206 -3.75 -2.52 -8.62
N THR A 207 -2.88 -1.57 -8.32
CA THR A 207 -1.95 -0.97 -9.29
C THR A 207 -0.53 -1.14 -8.76
N GLY A 208 0.44 -1.40 -9.63
CA GLY A 208 1.85 -1.37 -9.24
C GLY A 208 2.31 0.06 -8.96
N LEU A 209 3.03 0.30 -7.86
CA LEU A 209 3.52 1.62 -7.48
C LEU A 209 4.41 2.24 -8.56
N HIS A 210 5.35 1.46 -9.07
CA HIS A 210 6.35 1.93 -10.02
C HIS A 210 5.84 1.84 -11.44
N SER A 211 5.29 0.71 -11.87
CA SER A 211 4.84 0.53 -13.25
C SER A 211 3.56 1.28 -13.59
N GLY A 212 2.70 1.58 -12.61
CA GLY A 212 1.37 2.15 -12.83
C GLY A 212 0.40 1.21 -13.55
N LYS A 213 0.80 -0.05 -13.80
CA LYS A 213 -0.06 -1.04 -14.45
C LYS A 213 -1.03 -1.62 -13.43
N LYS A 214 -2.28 -1.88 -13.85
CA LYS A 214 -3.21 -2.70 -13.07
C LYS A 214 -2.61 -4.10 -12.90
N SER A 215 -2.48 -4.54 -11.66
CA SER A 215 -1.93 -5.83 -11.28
C SER A 215 -2.99 -6.62 -10.51
N GLY A 216 -3.18 -7.88 -10.90
CA GLY A 216 -3.93 -8.86 -10.15
C GLY A 216 -2.94 -9.81 -9.50
N MET A 217 -3.11 -10.06 -8.20
CA MET A 217 -2.29 -10.98 -7.43
C MET A 217 -3.16 -12.07 -6.82
N SER A 218 -2.80 -13.34 -6.99
CA SER A 218 -3.44 -14.44 -6.29
C SER A 218 -2.50 -15.07 -5.27
N LEU A 219 -3.01 -15.32 -4.07
CA LEU A 219 -2.32 -16.06 -3.03
C LEU A 219 -2.96 -17.45 -2.94
N GLU A 220 -2.14 -18.50 -3.05
CA GLU A 220 -2.59 -19.89 -3.01
C GLU A 220 -1.78 -20.68 -1.98
N PRO A 221 -2.42 -21.53 -1.18
CA PRO A 221 -1.70 -22.32 -0.19
C PRO A 221 -0.75 -23.31 -0.83
N LEU A 222 0.42 -23.50 -0.21
CA LEU A 222 1.35 -24.55 -0.59
C LEU A 222 1.49 -25.58 0.54
N PRO A 223 1.75 -26.86 0.23
CA PRO A 223 2.03 -27.90 1.22
C PRO A 223 3.25 -27.56 2.10
N PRO A 224 3.41 -28.26 3.24
CA PRO A 224 4.57 -28.08 4.11
C PRO A 224 5.91 -28.18 3.36
N SER A 225 6.89 -27.43 3.86
CA SER A 225 8.27 -27.38 3.38
C SER A 225 8.41 -26.89 1.95
N SER A 226 7.43 -26.14 1.46
CA SER A 226 7.48 -25.53 0.14
C SER A 226 8.24 -24.22 0.17
N GLY A 227 8.05 -23.35 1.18
CA GLY A 227 8.52 -21.96 1.15
C GLY A 227 7.59 -21.03 0.38
N ILE A 228 7.90 -19.73 0.39
CA ILE A 228 7.16 -18.71 -0.37
C ILE A 228 7.75 -18.61 -1.79
N HIS A 229 6.88 -18.59 -2.80
CA HIS A 229 7.25 -18.57 -4.21
C HIS A 229 6.44 -17.54 -4.98
N PHE A 230 7.10 -16.77 -5.83
CA PHE A 230 6.46 -15.86 -6.78
C PHE A 230 6.42 -16.43 -8.19
N VAL A 231 5.34 -16.17 -8.94
CA VAL A 231 5.16 -16.66 -10.31
C VAL A 231 4.50 -15.58 -11.17
N GLY A 232 5.00 -15.39 -12.39
CA GLY A 232 4.35 -14.57 -13.42
C GLY A 232 3.09 -15.25 -14.00
N VAL A 233 2.03 -14.47 -14.27
CA VAL A 233 0.73 -15.01 -14.75
C VAL A 233 0.85 -15.67 -16.13
N SER A 234 1.81 -15.26 -16.96
CA SER A 234 2.05 -15.80 -18.32
C SER A 234 2.83 -17.12 -18.37
N GLY A 235 3.13 -17.73 -17.21
CA GLY A 235 3.75 -19.05 -17.12
C GLY A 235 5.28 -19.01 -17.20
N GLY A 236 5.93 -19.43 -16.12
CA GLY A 236 7.39 -19.49 -15.99
C GLY A 236 7.81 -20.26 -14.73
N ALA A 237 9.12 -20.36 -14.50
CA ALA A 237 9.68 -20.96 -13.29
C ALA A 237 9.31 -20.11 -12.07
N ALA A 238 8.98 -20.77 -10.96
CA ALA A 238 8.75 -20.08 -9.71
C ALA A 238 10.04 -19.40 -9.23
N VAL A 239 9.93 -18.17 -8.75
CA VAL A 239 11.00 -17.40 -8.12
C VAL A 239 10.87 -17.57 -6.61
N PRO A 240 11.77 -18.30 -5.93
CA PRO A 240 11.74 -18.42 -4.47
C PRO A 240 11.90 -17.06 -3.82
N ALA A 241 11.10 -16.77 -2.79
CA ALA A 241 11.25 -15.58 -1.94
C ALA A 241 12.46 -15.77 -1.01
N HIS A 242 13.66 -15.63 -1.58
CA HIS A 242 14.91 -15.89 -0.87
C HIS A 242 16.02 -15.00 -1.40
N VAL A 243 16.96 -14.59 -0.53
CA VAL A 243 18.06 -13.66 -0.84
C VAL A 243 18.85 -14.02 -2.10
N ASN A 244 19.03 -15.32 -2.37
CA ASN A 244 19.72 -15.83 -3.57
C ASN A 244 19.08 -15.42 -4.90
N PHE A 245 17.83 -14.96 -4.89
CA PHE A 245 17.08 -14.57 -6.07
C PHE A 245 16.86 -13.06 -6.15
N VAL A 246 17.44 -12.27 -5.24
CA VAL A 246 17.40 -10.81 -5.33
C VAL A 246 18.19 -10.34 -6.55
N ASP A 247 17.54 -9.61 -7.44
CA ASP A 247 18.11 -9.04 -8.68
C ASP A 247 18.48 -7.57 -8.49
N SER A 248 17.63 -6.79 -7.82
CA SER A 248 17.88 -5.37 -7.56
C SER A 248 17.13 -4.85 -6.33
N THR A 249 17.65 -3.77 -5.75
CA THR A 249 17.17 -3.12 -4.51
C THR A 249 17.06 -1.60 -4.66
N GLY A 250 16.96 -1.10 -5.90
CA GLY A 250 17.13 0.32 -6.20
C GLY A 250 16.06 1.24 -5.59
N PHE A 251 14.80 0.83 -5.69
CA PHE A 251 13.64 1.56 -5.14
C PHE A 251 12.60 0.65 -4.49
N ALA A 252 12.80 -0.66 -4.65
CA ALA A 252 11.97 -1.74 -4.16
C ALA A 252 12.82 -3.02 -4.21
N THR A 253 12.44 -4.05 -3.47
CA THR A 253 13.11 -5.35 -3.55
C THR A 253 12.56 -6.14 -4.73
N THR A 254 13.44 -6.53 -5.65
CA THR A 254 13.10 -7.28 -6.86
C THR A 254 13.73 -8.65 -6.84
N LEU A 255 12.92 -9.69 -7.05
CA LEU A 255 13.37 -11.06 -7.22
C LEU A 255 13.35 -11.47 -8.70
N LYS A 256 14.27 -12.36 -9.08
CA LYS A 256 14.35 -12.92 -10.43
C LYS A 256 14.88 -14.34 -10.43
N SER A 257 14.29 -15.17 -11.29
CA SER A 257 14.79 -16.51 -11.60
C SER A 257 14.45 -16.86 -13.04
N GLY A 258 15.49 -17.17 -13.83
CA GLY A 258 15.31 -17.41 -15.27
C GLY A 258 14.67 -16.21 -15.98
N GLY A 259 13.53 -16.43 -16.64
CA GLY A 259 12.76 -15.40 -17.34
C GLY A 259 11.68 -14.72 -16.49
N SER A 260 11.54 -15.07 -15.21
CA SER A 260 10.51 -14.54 -14.32
C SER A 260 11.11 -13.55 -13.33
N SER A 261 10.43 -12.43 -13.11
CA SER A 261 10.79 -11.40 -12.13
C SER A 261 9.56 -10.84 -11.44
N VAL A 262 9.75 -10.38 -10.20
CA VAL A 262 8.74 -9.67 -9.41
C VAL A 262 9.41 -8.57 -8.60
N GLN A 263 8.80 -7.38 -8.54
CA GLN A 263 9.27 -6.25 -7.74
C GLN A 263 8.24 -5.82 -6.69
N THR A 264 8.70 -5.02 -5.72
CA THR A 264 7.88 -4.40 -4.67
C THR A 264 7.24 -5.44 -3.73
N ILE A 265 8.02 -6.46 -3.37
CA ILE A 265 7.53 -7.59 -2.58
C ILE A 265 7.52 -7.31 -1.07
N GLU A 266 8.26 -6.31 -0.62
CA GLU A 266 8.60 -6.01 0.77
C GLU A 266 7.36 -5.87 1.67
N HIS A 267 6.31 -5.14 1.25
CA HIS A 267 5.12 -4.95 2.08
C HIS A 267 4.32 -6.24 2.28
N LEU A 268 4.14 -7.01 1.20
CA LEU A 268 3.51 -8.33 1.28
C LEU A 268 4.34 -9.26 2.16
N MET A 269 5.66 -9.32 1.95
CA MET A 269 6.56 -10.15 2.75
C MET A 269 6.54 -9.76 4.24
N SER A 270 6.37 -8.48 4.56
CA SER A 270 6.22 -7.99 5.93
C SER A 270 4.94 -8.54 6.59
N ALA A 271 3.80 -8.50 5.88
CA ALA A 271 2.55 -9.09 6.37
C ALA A 271 2.65 -10.62 6.52
N LEU A 272 3.28 -11.29 5.54
CA LEU A 272 3.50 -12.75 5.58
C LEU A 272 4.39 -13.15 6.77
N HIS A 273 5.43 -12.36 7.06
CA HIS A 273 6.28 -12.57 8.23
C HIS A 273 5.46 -12.45 9.53
N ALA A 274 4.70 -11.36 9.68
CA ALA A 274 3.90 -11.11 10.88
C ALA A 274 2.90 -12.24 11.18
N LEU A 275 2.28 -12.80 10.13
CA LEU A 275 1.35 -13.93 10.24
C LEU A 275 2.05 -15.30 10.38
N GLY A 276 3.37 -15.35 10.18
CA GLY A 276 4.16 -16.58 10.20
C GLY A 276 3.94 -17.48 8.99
N ILE A 277 3.50 -16.94 7.85
CA ILE A 277 3.21 -17.72 6.63
C ILE A 277 4.48 -18.30 6.02
N SER A 278 4.66 -19.59 6.18
CA SER A 278 5.86 -20.31 5.70
C SER A 278 5.77 -20.82 4.27
N ASN A 279 4.57 -21.20 3.82
CA ASN A 279 4.37 -21.89 2.53
C ASN A 279 3.27 -21.17 1.75
N LEU A 280 3.61 -20.54 0.63
CA LEU A 280 2.65 -19.77 -0.15
C LEU A 280 3.09 -19.63 -1.60
N LEU A 281 2.13 -19.73 -2.52
CA LEU A 281 2.31 -19.37 -3.91
C LEU A 281 1.69 -18.01 -4.17
N VAL A 282 2.50 -17.07 -4.63
CA VAL A 282 2.10 -15.72 -5.00
C VAL A 282 2.17 -15.61 -6.52
N LYS A 283 1.02 -15.52 -7.20
CA LYS A 283 0.99 -15.23 -8.63
C LYS A 283 0.74 -13.75 -8.82
N CYS A 284 1.64 -13.04 -9.49
CA CYS A 284 1.48 -11.63 -9.80
C CYS A 284 2.23 -11.28 -11.09
N ASN A 285 1.84 -10.19 -11.74
CA ASN A 285 2.46 -9.76 -12.99
C ASN A 285 3.53 -8.72 -12.73
N GLU A 286 4.79 -9.17 -12.67
CA GLU A 286 6.01 -8.34 -12.59
C GLU A 286 6.14 -7.45 -11.34
N GLU A 287 5.05 -7.04 -10.72
CA GLU A 287 4.98 -6.13 -9.57
C GLU A 287 3.77 -6.49 -8.68
N VAL A 288 4.01 -6.56 -7.38
CA VAL A 288 2.97 -6.71 -6.36
C VAL A 288 2.15 -5.40 -6.30
N PRO A 289 0.80 -5.46 -6.25
CA PRO A 289 -0.02 -4.25 -6.17
C PRO A 289 0.28 -3.47 -4.90
N ILE A 290 0.36 -2.14 -4.98
CA ILE A 290 0.74 -1.30 -3.83
C ILE A 290 -0.36 -1.14 -2.79
N LEU A 291 -1.63 -1.37 -3.19
CA LEU A 291 -2.83 -1.15 -2.38
C LEU A 291 -2.84 0.27 -1.79
N ASP A 292 -2.95 0.41 -0.47
CA ASP A 292 -2.89 1.69 0.25
C ASP A 292 -1.46 2.17 0.59
N GLY A 293 -0.43 1.49 0.08
CA GLY A 293 0.97 1.80 0.35
C GLY A 293 1.53 1.22 1.64
N SER A 294 0.73 0.49 2.41
CA SER A 294 1.14 -0.16 3.65
C SER A 294 1.02 -1.69 3.55
N SER A 295 1.14 -2.40 4.66
CA SER A 295 0.91 -3.85 4.75
C SER A 295 -0.49 -4.21 5.26
N LEU A 296 -1.29 -3.22 5.67
CA LEU A 296 -2.56 -3.42 6.35
C LEU A 296 -3.58 -4.15 5.49
N ASP A 297 -3.71 -3.79 4.21
CA ASP A 297 -4.68 -4.44 3.32
C ASP A 297 -4.29 -5.89 3.00
N PHE A 298 -2.99 -6.20 2.92
CA PHE A 298 -2.53 -7.59 2.81
C PHE A 298 -2.86 -8.39 4.06
N LEU A 299 -2.60 -7.81 5.23
CA LEU A 299 -2.88 -8.44 6.53
C LEU A 299 -4.36 -8.77 6.67
N LYS A 300 -5.25 -7.79 6.41
CA LYS A 300 -6.71 -7.96 6.45
C LYS A 300 -7.19 -9.05 5.48
N ALA A 301 -6.73 -8.98 4.23
CA ALA A 301 -7.09 -9.95 3.20
C ALA A 301 -6.70 -11.39 3.57
N ILE A 302 -5.50 -11.58 4.14
CA ILE A 302 -5.05 -12.92 4.56
C ILE A 302 -5.83 -13.40 5.79
N ASN A 303 -6.09 -12.52 6.76
CA ASN A 303 -6.92 -12.86 7.92
C ASN A 303 -8.34 -13.26 7.53
N GLU A 304 -8.94 -12.61 6.53
CA GLU A 304 -10.28 -12.93 6.02
C GLU A 304 -10.37 -14.35 5.46
N VAL A 305 -9.34 -14.82 4.76
CA VAL A 305 -9.29 -16.20 4.24
C VAL A 305 -8.76 -17.23 5.22
N GLY A 306 -8.31 -16.78 6.39
CA GLY A 306 -7.78 -17.62 7.47
C GLY A 306 -6.33 -18.08 7.25
N VAL A 307 -5.65 -18.34 8.36
CA VAL A 307 -4.31 -18.94 8.42
C VAL A 307 -4.42 -20.30 9.08
N CYS A 308 -3.77 -21.31 8.51
CA CYS A 308 -3.77 -22.67 9.06
C CYS A 308 -2.36 -23.18 9.35
N ASP A 309 -2.20 -23.81 10.51
CA ASP A 309 -1.00 -24.58 10.84
C ASP A 309 -0.92 -25.83 9.95
N GLN A 310 0.31 -26.20 9.61
CA GLN A 310 0.62 -27.35 8.77
C GLN A 310 1.53 -28.33 9.52
N SER A 311 1.61 -29.57 9.03
CA SER A 311 2.45 -30.59 9.65
C SER A 311 3.95 -30.27 9.54
N GLY A 312 4.63 -30.40 10.68
CA GLY A 312 6.08 -30.26 10.79
C GLY A 312 6.56 -28.84 11.08
N GLU A 313 7.74 -28.75 11.65
CA GLU A 313 8.30 -27.51 12.17
C GLU A 313 9.53 -27.05 11.36
N TRP A 314 9.83 -25.75 11.47
CA TRP A 314 11.10 -25.16 11.06
C TRP A 314 11.82 -24.57 12.26
N TYR A 315 13.15 -24.55 12.22
CA TYR A 315 13.91 -23.73 13.14
C TYR A 315 13.81 -22.26 12.70
N ALA A 316 13.45 -21.39 13.64
CA ALA A 316 13.63 -19.95 13.49
C ALA A 316 15.12 -19.61 13.38
N ILE A 317 15.43 -18.52 12.69
CA ILE A 317 16.80 -18.03 12.56
C ILE A 317 17.13 -17.21 13.79
N ARG A 318 18.11 -17.70 14.56
CA ARG A 318 18.73 -16.96 15.65
C ARG A 318 20.23 -16.90 15.37
N PRO A 319 20.82 -15.70 15.21
CA PRO A 319 22.27 -15.61 15.09
C PRO A 319 22.92 -16.10 16.40
N THR A 320 24.16 -16.58 16.33
CA THR A 320 24.93 -16.99 17.51
C THR A 320 25.71 -15.82 18.12
N GLU A 321 26.01 -14.80 17.31
CA GLU A 321 26.75 -13.60 17.68
C GLU A 321 26.25 -12.41 16.86
N LYS A 322 26.72 -11.20 17.20
CA LYS A 322 26.35 -10.00 16.45
C LYS A 322 27.03 -9.98 15.08
N ILE A 323 26.25 -9.79 14.02
CA ILE A 323 26.74 -9.60 12.65
C ILE A 323 26.35 -8.19 12.21
N THR A 324 27.30 -7.43 11.66
CA THR A 324 27.08 -6.05 11.22
C THR A 324 27.44 -5.90 9.74
N TYR A 325 26.56 -5.24 8.99
CA TYR A 325 26.82 -4.68 7.69
C TYR A 325 26.95 -3.15 7.84
N ASP A 326 28.04 -2.59 7.33
CA ASP A 326 28.35 -1.15 7.39
C ASP A 326 28.98 -0.74 6.05
N ASN A 327 28.41 0.25 5.40
CA ASN A 327 28.89 0.79 4.12
C ASN A 327 29.57 2.18 4.28
N GLY A 328 29.74 2.65 5.53
CA GLY A 328 30.30 3.94 5.93
C GLY A 328 29.28 5.06 6.11
N ARG A 329 28.03 4.87 5.66
CA ARG A 329 26.93 5.84 5.77
C ARG A 329 25.70 5.23 6.42
N GLU A 330 25.34 4.02 6.02
CA GLU A 330 24.25 3.23 6.57
C GLU A 330 24.81 2.00 7.31
N GLU A 331 24.22 1.68 8.46
CA GLU A 331 24.61 0.53 9.28
C GLU A 331 23.39 -0.29 9.66
N ILE A 332 23.47 -1.61 9.49
CA ILE A 332 22.49 -2.55 10.04
C ILE A 332 23.21 -3.71 10.72
N SER A 333 22.69 -4.15 11.85
CA SER A 333 23.20 -5.31 12.56
C SER A 333 22.09 -6.22 13.06
N ILE A 334 22.42 -7.50 13.20
CA ILE A 334 21.57 -8.53 13.78
C ILE A 334 22.31 -9.17 14.96
N GLU A 335 21.64 -9.29 16.10
CA GLU A 335 22.19 -9.91 17.31
C GLU A 335 21.18 -10.87 17.97
N PRO A 336 21.63 -11.86 18.76
CA PRO A 336 20.75 -12.90 19.30
C PRO A 336 19.69 -12.30 20.25
N ALA A 337 18.41 -12.62 20.04
CA ALA A 337 17.31 -12.26 20.94
C ALA A 337 16.24 -13.37 20.94
N GLU A 338 15.29 -13.32 21.87
CA GLU A 338 14.20 -14.31 21.93
C GLU A 338 13.04 -13.98 20.98
N THR A 339 12.81 -12.70 20.75
CA THR A 339 11.75 -12.14 19.89
C THR A 339 12.39 -11.24 18.84
N LEU A 340 11.77 -11.13 17.66
CA LEU A 340 12.19 -10.12 16.68
C LEU A 340 11.96 -8.71 17.24
N THR A 341 13.05 -7.98 17.42
CA THR A 341 13.02 -6.55 17.79
C THR A 341 13.72 -5.76 16.70
N VAL A 342 13.15 -4.66 16.23
CA VAL A 342 13.74 -3.74 15.27
C VAL A 342 13.88 -2.37 15.90
N ASP A 343 15.13 -1.95 16.14
CA ASP A 343 15.53 -0.63 16.60
C ASP A 343 15.98 0.18 15.38
N TYR A 344 15.13 1.10 14.92
CA TYR A 344 15.33 1.83 13.68
C TYR A 344 15.48 3.32 13.93
N TYR A 345 16.51 3.92 13.34
CA TYR A 345 16.67 5.37 13.26
C TYR A 345 16.81 5.85 11.83
N LEU A 346 16.14 6.95 11.54
CA LEU A 346 16.30 7.72 10.32
C LEU A 346 16.47 9.20 10.63
N SER A 347 17.14 9.91 9.73
CA SER A 347 17.44 11.33 9.77
C SER A 347 17.36 11.87 8.35
N TYR A 348 16.27 12.57 8.05
CA TYR A 348 16.08 13.27 6.80
C TYR A 348 16.04 14.78 7.06
N PRO A 349 16.29 15.62 6.03
CA PRO A 349 16.04 17.05 6.15
C PRO A 349 14.61 17.35 6.61
N GLU A 350 14.43 18.50 7.26
CA GLU A 350 13.09 19.06 7.52
C GLU A 350 12.26 19.08 6.23
N PRO A 351 10.95 18.75 6.29
CA PRO A 351 10.12 18.68 7.49
C PRO A 351 10.01 17.29 8.15
N LEU A 352 10.66 16.25 7.62
CA LEU A 352 10.56 14.90 8.19
C LEU A 352 11.40 14.76 9.47
N GLY A 353 12.59 15.36 9.44
CA GLY A 353 13.51 15.39 10.58
C GLY A 353 14.04 14.01 10.97
N GLU A 354 14.41 13.91 12.24
CA GLU A 354 14.90 12.67 12.85
C GLU A 354 13.78 11.90 13.52
N GLN A 355 13.75 10.59 13.31
CA GLN A 355 12.80 9.69 13.95
C GLN A 355 13.53 8.42 14.41
N GLU A 356 13.18 7.96 15.60
CA GLU A 356 13.65 6.68 16.16
C GLU A 356 12.45 5.91 16.69
N LEU A 357 12.43 4.60 16.45
CA LEU A 357 11.43 3.69 16.99
C LEU A 357 12.06 2.33 17.26
N VAL A 358 11.78 1.78 18.44
CA VAL A 358 12.06 0.39 18.79
C VAL A 358 10.74 -0.36 18.77
N TYR A 359 10.62 -1.31 17.85
CA TYR A 359 9.46 -2.18 17.73
C TYR A 359 9.82 -3.61 18.11
N THR A 360 9.02 -4.26 18.95
CA THR A 360 9.15 -5.69 19.25
C THR A 360 7.91 -6.41 18.75
N HIS A 361 8.10 -7.43 17.91
CA HIS A 361 7.03 -8.23 17.34
C HIS A 361 6.55 -9.30 18.34
N ASP A 362 5.82 -8.87 19.36
CA ASP A 362 5.32 -9.74 20.43
C ASP A 362 3.99 -10.45 20.07
N SER A 363 3.18 -9.83 19.21
CA SER A 363 1.92 -10.41 18.73
C SER A 363 1.51 -9.86 17.36
N ILE A 364 0.55 -10.52 16.72
CA ILE A 364 0.00 -10.07 15.43
C ILE A 364 -0.81 -8.78 15.58
N GLU A 365 -1.54 -8.62 16.69
CA GLU A 365 -2.32 -7.42 17.00
C GLU A 365 -1.39 -6.22 17.15
N HIS A 366 -0.24 -6.39 17.82
CA HIS A 366 0.75 -5.33 17.94
C HIS A 366 1.34 -4.91 16.58
N TYR A 367 1.52 -5.86 15.64
CA TYR A 367 1.90 -5.52 14.27
C TYR A 367 0.79 -4.77 13.53
N GLU A 368 -0.46 -5.22 13.64
CA GLU A 368 -1.63 -4.61 13.02
C GLU A 368 -1.84 -3.16 13.47
N GLU A 369 -1.63 -2.88 14.74
CA GLU A 369 -1.83 -1.56 15.33
C GLU A 369 -0.66 -0.60 15.05
N GLU A 370 0.59 -1.08 15.18
CA GLU A 370 1.75 -0.19 15.21
C GLU A 370 2.54 -0.10 13.90
N ILE A 371 2.52 -1.13 13.06
CA ILE A 371 3.43 -1.23 11.90
C ILE A 371 2.66 -1.39 10.59
N ALA A 372 1.72 -2.34 10.52
CA ALA A 372 0.97 -2.66 9.31
C ALA A 372 0.36 -1.43 8.59
N PRO A 373 -0.19 -0.41 9.30
CA PRO A 373 -0.82 0.73 8.65
C PRO A 373 0.17 1.78 8.13
N ALA A 374 1.47 1.67 8.39
CA ALA A 374 2.44 2.70 8.03
C ALA A 374 2.71 2.69 6.51
N ARG A 375 2.33 3.76 5.82
CA ARG A 375 2.42 3.85 4.36
C ARG A 375 3.81 4.23 3.87
N THR A 376 4.13 3.78 2.65
CA THR A 376 5.33 4.21 1.92
C THR A 376 5.31 5.71 1.71
N PHE A 377 6.51 6.29 1.60
CA PHE A 377 6.68 7.72 1.48
C PHE A 377 7.81 8.11 0.53
N GLY A 378 7.86 9.37 0.19
CA GLY A 378 8.97 9.98 -0.52
C GLY A 378 8.76 11.46 -0.71
N PHE A 379 9.64 12.10 -1.49
CA PHE A 379 9.77 13.55 -1.48
C PHE A 379 9.44 14.17 -2.83
N VAL A 380 8.80 15.34 -2.81
CA VAL A 380 8.47 16.13 -4.02
C VAL A 380 9.68 16.30 -4.94
N GLN A 381 10.84 16.57 -4.35
CA GLN A 381 12.09 16.80 -5.08
C GLN A 381 12.54 15.58 -5.90
N ASP A 382 12.14 14.37 -5.49
CA ASP A 382 12.57 13.11 -6.11
C ASP A 382 11.58 12.62 -7.18
N VAL A 383 10.33 13.10 -7.16
CA VAL A 383 9.27 12.66 -8.11
C VAL A 383 9.71 12.83 -9.57
N GLY A 384 10.28 13.99 -9.92
CA GLY A 384 10.72 14.26 -11.29
C GLY A 384 11.83 13.31 -11.76
N PHE A 385 12.74 12.94 -10.87
CA PHE A 385 13.81 11.98 -11.15
C PHE A 385 13.27 10.55 -11.32
N LEU A 386 12.35 10.13 -10.44
CA LEU A 386 11.72 8.81 -10.51
C LEU A 386 10.91 8.64 -11.80
N GLN A 387 10.11 9.65 -12.16
CA GLN A 387 9.30 9.61 -13.37
C GLN A 387 10.13 9.62 -14.65
N ALA A 388 11.24 10.37 -14.69
CA ALA A 388 12.18 10.34 -15.81
C ALA A 388 12.79 8.94 -16.05
N LYS A 389 12.78 8.08 -15.01
CA LYS A 389 13.18 6.67 -15.10
C LYS A 389 12.01 5.71 -15.32
N GLY A 390 10.80 6.21 -15.52
CA GLY A 390 9.59 5.38 -15.67
C GLY A 390 9.12 4.73 -14.37
N LEU A 391 9.55 5.25 -13.22
CA LEU A 391 9.13 4.78 -11.89
C LEU A 391 8.06 5.70 -11.31
N ALA A 392 7.45 5.26 -10.21
CA ALA A 392 6.40 5.96 -9.49
C ALA A 392 5.25 6.43 -10.41
N GLN A 393 4.82 5.57 -11.34
CA GLN A 393 3.70 5.90 -12.24
C GLN A 393 2.33 5.60 -11.60
N GLY A 394 2.29 4.66 -10.66
CA GLY A 394 1.08 4.19 -9.98
C GLY A 394 0.84 4.79 -8.61
N GLY A 395 1.72 5.65 -8.11
CA GLY A 395 1.42 6.37 -6.88
C GLY A 395 0.20 7.27 -7.06
N ARG A 396 -0.52 7.44 -5.98
CA ARG A 396 -1.77 8.19 -5.86
C ARG A 396 -1.80 8.78 -4.46
N MET A 397 -2.73 9.70 -4.23
CA MET A 397 -2.78 10.38 -2.95
C MET A 397 -3.17 9.45 -1.79
N ASP A 398 -3.81 8.32 -2.09
CA ASP A 398 -4.30 7.30 -1.17
C ASP A 398 -3.36 6.12 -0.94
N ASN A 399 -2.25 6.01 -1.68
CA ASN A 399 -1.33 4.87 -1.58
C ASN A 399 0.12 5.21 -1.26
N PHE A 400 0.40 6.47 -0.92
CA PHE A 400 1.75 6.98 -0.72
C PHE A 400 1.72 8.28 0.07
N ILE A 401 2.74 8.60 0.86
CA ILE A 401 2.90 9.89 1.53
C ILE A 401 3.97 10.71 0.83
N LEU A 402 3.61 11.89 0.36
CA LEU A 402 4.49 12.81 -0.32
C LEU A 402 4.88 13.96 0.60
N TYR A 403 6.15 14.01 0.98
CA TYR A 403 6.72 15.10 1.76
C TYR A 403 7.17 16.24 0.84
N GLY A 404 6.60 17.42 1.08
CA GLY A 404 7.01 18.70 0.51
C GLY A 404 7.95 19.46 1.43
N LYS A 405 8.05 20.78 1.23
CA LYS A 405 8.90 21.66 2.07
C LYS A 405 8.33 21.89 3.47
N ASP A 406 7.01 21.90 3.60
CA ASP A 406 6.30 22.31 4.81
C ASP A 406 5.62 21.14 5.55
N GLY A 407 5.71 19.92 5.01
CA GLY A 407 5.18 18.70 5.63
C GLY A 407 4.72 17.67 4.60
N ALA A 408 3.94 16.69 5.07
CA ALA A 408 3.20 15.79 4.19
C ALA A 408 2.12 16.56 3.42
N LEU A 409 1.99 16.32 2.11
CA LEU A 409 1.12 17.09 1.21
C LEU A 409 -0.24 16.42 0.96
N ASN A 410 -0.28 15.09 1.02
CA ASN A 410 -1.42 14.31 0.64
C ASN A 410 -1.84 13.42 1.81
N GLN A 411 -2.95 13.81 2.42
CA GLN A 411 -3.58 13.16 3.57
C GLN A 411 -2.88 13.42 4.91
N SER A 412 -3.67 13.31 5.99
CA SER A 412 -3.15 13.26 7.34
C SER A 412 -2.33 11.99 7.52
N LEU A 413 -1.23 12.11 8.27
CA LEU A 413 -0.45 10.96 8.68
C LEU A 413 -1.30 10.06 9.59
N ARG A 414 -1.17 8.74 9.44
CA ARG A 414 -1.74 7.74 10.35
C ARG A 414 -0.98 7.72 11.67
N PHE A 415 0.31 8.06 11.63
CA PHE A 415 1.17 8.23 12.79
C PHE A 415 2.08 9.45 12.61
N GLN A 416 2.37 10.18 13.69
CA GLN A 416 3.35 11.28 13.60
C GLN A 416 4.73 10.79 13.12
N ASN A 417 5.10 9.56 13.48
CA ASN A 417 6.33 8.88 13.10
C ASN A 417 6.08 7.78 12.04
N GLU A 418 5.15 8.00 11.10
CA GLU A 418 4.76 7.00 10.09
C GLU A 418 5.94 6.55 9.20
N ALA A 419 6.88 7.45 8.88
CA ALA A 419 8.04 7.12 8.05
C ALA A 419 8.98 6.09 8.69
N VAL A 420 9.31 6.22 9.99
CA VAL A 420 10.16 5.21 10.66
C VAL A 420 9.44 3.88 10.85
N ARG A 421 8.12 3.91 11.12
CA ARG A 421 7.28 2.70 11.16
C ARG A 421 7.29 1.97 9.82
N HIS A 422 7.18 2.71 8.73
CA HIS A 422 7.26 2.14 7.39
C HIS A 422 8.65 1.56 7.09
N LYS A 423 9.74 2.22 7.52
CA LYS A 423 11.09 1.63 7.38
C LYS A 423 11.27 0.34 8.18
N ILE A 424 10.60 0.20 9.33
CA ILE A 424 10.55 -1.06 10.08
C ILE A 424 9.74 -2.11 9.31
N LEU A 425 8.59 -1.74 8.73
CA LEU A 425 7.78 -2.59 7.86
C LEU A 425 8.62 -3.15 6.70
N ASP A 426 9.34 -2.29 5.97
CA ASP A 426 10.28 -2.67 4.91
C ASP A 426 11.33 -3.67 5.41
N ALA A 427 11.98 -3.33 6.53
CA ALA A 427 13.04 -4.16 7.09
C ALA A 427 12.52 -5.56 7.44
N ILE A 428 11.35 -5.68 8.07
CA ILE A 428 10.72 -6.98 8.36
C ILE A 428 10.48 -7.77 7.07
N GLY A 429 9.98 -7.12 6.03
CA GLY A 429 9.74 -7.74 4.72
C GLY A 429 11.01 -8.26 4.04
N ASP A 430 12.04 -7.42 3.97
CA ASP A 430 13.33 -7.77 3.38
C ASP A 430 14.03 -8.89 4.16
N LEU A 431 14.06 -8.78 5.49
CA LEU A 431 14.67 -9.76 6.38
C LEU A 431 14.02 -11.15 6.22
N TYR A 432 12.73 -11.21 5.87
CA TYR A 432 12.03 -12.47 5.64
C TYR A 432 12.50 -13.23 4.39
N LEU A 433 13.35 -12.62 3.54
CA LEU A 433 14.05 -13.30 2.44
C LEU A 433 15.16 -14.25 2.91
N LEU A 434 15.39 -14.39 4.22
CA LEU A 434 16.07 -15.56 4.77
C LEU A 434 15.17 -16.83 4.77
N GLY A 435 13.87 -16.67 4.48
CA GLY A 435 12.91 -17.75 4.30
C GLY A 435 12.41 -18.38 5.61
N ARG A 436 12.66 -17.74 6.76
CA ARG A 436 12.31 -18.23 8.10
C ARG A 436 12.01 -17.07 9.05
N PRO A 437 11.17 -17.26 10.08
CA PRO A 437 11.01 -16.30 11.16
C PRO A 437 12.33 -16.02 11.87
N LEU A 438 12.52 -14.79 12.35
CA LEU A 438 13.73 -14.37 13.07
C LEU A 438 13.50 -14.30 14.58
N GLN A 439 14.51 -14.75 15.32
CA GLN A 439 14.67 -14.54 16.76
C GLN A 439 15.95 -13.74 16.97
N ALA A 440 15.84 -12.43 16.79
CA ALA A 440 16.98 -11.54 16.78
C ALA A 440 16.57 -10.10 17.06
N LYS A 441 17.50 -9.32 17.60
CA LYS A 441 17.39 -7.87 17.60
C LYS A 441 18.12 -7.33 16.36
N ILE A 442 17.44 -6.45 15.65
CA ILE A 442 17.95 -5.69 14.51
C ILE A 442 18.18 -4.26 15.00
N THR A 443 19.35 -3.71 14.74
CA THR A 443 19.61 -2.27 14.90
C THR A 443 19.97 -1.71 13.54
N ALA A 444 19.18 -0.75 13.06
CA ALA A 444 19.24 -0.19 11.73
C ALA A 444 19.34 1.34 11.79
N ARG A 445 20.36 1.90 11.15
CA ARG A 445 20.63 3.34 11.10
C ARG A 445 20.68 3.78 9.64
N MET A 446 19.69 4.58 9.21
CA MET A 446 19.59 5.15 7.86
C MET A 446 19.42 4.15 6.71
N THR A 447 19.18 2.87 6.98
CA THR A 447 19.25 1.80 5.98
C THR A 447 18.14 1.85 4.94
N GLY A 448 18.36 1.17 3.81
CA GLY A 448 17.32 0.83 2.82
C GLY A 448 17.39 -0.64 2.42
N HIS A 449 16.65 -1.02 1.37
CA HIS A 449 16.61 -2.40 0.89
C HIS A 449 18.02 -2.95 0.57
N SER A 450 18.89 -2.13 -0.03
CA SER A 450 20.26 -2.55 -0.37
C SER A 450 21.07 -2.96 0.86
N ASP A 451 20.93 -2.24 1.98
CA ASP A 451 21.68 -2.54 3.21
C ASP A 451 21.08 -3.74 3.94
N ASN A 452 19.75 -3.85 3.96
CA ASN A 452 19.03 -5.01 4.48
C ASN A 452 19.51 -6.29 3.75
N ILE A 453 19.53 -6.26 2.42
CA ILE A 453 20.01 -7.39 1.61
C ILE A 453 21.50 -7.64 1.84
N GLY A 454 22.33 -6.59 1.95
CA GLY A 454 23.75 -6.72 2.28
C GLY A 454 23.99 -7.50 3.58
N LEU A 455 23.18 -7.24 4.62
CA LEU A 455 23.21 -8.03 5.84
C LEU A 455 22.80 -9.50 5.60
N LEU A 456 21.73 -9.73 4.84
CA LEU A 456 21.24 -11.08 4.54
C LEU A 456 22.30 -11.91 3.81
N GLU A 457 23.05 -11.29 2.91
CA GLU A 457 24.17 -11.92 2.22
C GLU A 457 25.30 -12.30 3.19
N LEU A 458 25.65 -11.44 4.15
CA LEU A 458 26.63 -11.76 5.19
C LEU A 458 26.18 -12.95 6.05
N ILE A 459 24.92 -12.97 6.47
CA ILE A 459 24.38 -14.10 7.25
C ILE A 459 24.46 -15.36 6.39
N ARG A 460 23.97 -15.33 5.14
CA ARG A 460 24.00 -16.46 4.20
C ARG A 460 25.43 -17.00 3.99
N ASP A 461 26.40 -16.12 3.80
CA ASP A 461 27.77 -16.53 3.52
C ASP A 461 28.50 -17.03 4.77
N GLY A 462 28.11 -16.53 5.95
CA GLY A 462 28.47 -17.12 7.25
C GLY A 462 27.90 -18.53 7.42
N MET A 463 26.64 -18.78 6.99
CA MET A 463 26.02 -20.11 7.04
C MET A 463 26.76 -21.16 6.19
N ARG A 464 27.41 -20.76 5.09
CA ARG A 464 28.11 -21.71 4.19
C ARG A 464 29.45 -22.21 4.75
N GLN A 465 29.97 -21.58 5.80
CA GLN A 465 31.28 -21.89 6.37
C GLN A 465 31.23 -22.75 7.64
N GLY A 466 30.04 -22.94 8.23
CA GLY A 466 29.78 -23.88 9.33
C GLY A 466 29.14 -25.17 8.82
#